data_AF-A0A8S3S345-F1
#
_entry.id   AF-A0A8S3S345-F1
#
_cell.length_a   1.000
_cell.length_b   1.000
_cell.length_c   1.000
_cell.angle_alpha   90.00
_cell.angle_beta   90.00
_cell.angle_gamma   90.00
#
_symmetry.space_group_name_H-M   'P 1'
#
loop_
_entity.id
_entity.type
_entity.pdbx_description
1 polymer ?
#
loop_
_entity_poly.entity_id
_entity_poly.type
_entity_poly.pdbx_seq_one_letter_code
_entity_poly.pdbx_strand_id
1 'polypeptide(L)'
;MSKFPKDPIVRGSFFKLNKQFAKLRRKKKREFRENILDRLSNLESENPKDYWNLVNQLRLENNSETKNNIDGDIWYKYFSDLSSIPENEHIKSKIKEIKSKLELLEKKNFGFSEIDFKITPGELQKALRQLKSGKSPGLDTITNEMLKVSQSYMQDCLLKLFNAILLSGIYPTPDYLSIKFTACADLYNYCLRSTTSGLLHVPRPNSDFLKRTFKYSGLITWNNLPNNIKEIDNLDTFKTNCSNYFLTEQNKDARN
;
A
#
# COMPACT_ATOMS: atom_id res chain seq x y z
N MET A 1 42.38 -19.96 26.52
CA MET A 1 43.71 -20.43 26.08
C MET A 1 44.01 -21.74 26.81
N SER A 2 44.47 -22.78 26.11
CA SER A 2 44.69 -24.13 26.69
C SER A 2 45.84 -24.16 27.69
N LYS A 3 45.71 -24.97 28.75
CA LYS A 3 46.59 -25.04 29.93
C LYS A 3 48.04 -25.49 29.61
N PHE A 4 48.29 -26.09 28.44
CA PHE A 4 49.62 -26.53 27.97
C PHE A 4 49.81 -26.36 26.45
N PRO A 5 50.25 -25.19 25.96
CA PRO A 5 50.30 -24.88 24.52
C PRO A 5 51.42 -25.60 23.73
N LYS A 6 52.43 -26.17 24.40
CA LYS A 6 53.59 -26.84 23.76
C LYS A 6 53.60 -28.36 23.92
N ASP A 7 52.63 -28.94 24.61
CA ASP A 7 52.56 -30.39 24.81
C ASP A 7 52.23 -31.10 23.46
N PRO A 8 53.13 -31.95 22.93
CA PRO A 8 52.94 -32.64 21.66
C PRO A 8 51.69 -33.54 21.64
N ILE A 9 51.31 -34.12 22.77
CA ILE A 9 50.18 -35.05 22.88
C ILE A 9 48.86 -34.27 22.81
N VAL A 10 48.76 -33.18 23.56
CA VAL A 10 47.58 -32.28 23.55
C VAL A 10 47.41 -31.59 22.20
N ARG A 11 48.52 -31.19 21.57
CA ARG A 11 48.51 -30.58 20.23
C ARG A 11 48.10 -31.60 19.16
N GLY A 12 48.63 -32.83 19.24
CA GLY A 12 48.28 -33.92 18.34
C GLY A 12 46.79 -34.30 18.45
N SER A 13 46.25 -34.39 19.66
CA SER A 13 44.83 -34.69 19.88
C SER A 13 43.91 -33.58 19.36
N PHE A 14 44.28 -32.31 19.56
CA PHE A 14 43.55 -31.17 19.01
C PHE A 14 43.50 -31.17 17.48
N PHE A 15 44.64 -31.37 16.79
CA PHE A 15 44.65 -31.42 15.32
C PHE A 15 43.86 -32.61 14.78
N LYS A 16 43.92 -33.77 15.45
CA LYS A 16 43.11 -34.94 15.10
C LYS A 16 41.62 -34.63 15.22
N LEU A 17 41.20 -34.00 16.32
CA LEU A 17 39.81 -33.61 16.55
C LEU A 17 39.36 -32.55 15.54
N ASN A 18 40.18 -31.54 15.25
CA ASN A 18 39.88 -30.50 14.27
C ASN A 18 39.74 -31.07 12.85
N LYS A 19 40.57 -32.05 12.48
CA LYS A 19 40.45 -32.77 11.19
C LYS A 19 39.15 -33.57 11.11
N GLN A 20 38.76 -34.24 12.20
CA GLN A 20 37.47 -34.93 12.29
C GLN A 20 36.30 -33.96 12.21
N PHE A 21 36.36 -32.84 12.91
CA PHE A 21 35.35 -31.78 12.86
C PHE A 21 35.22 -31.19 11.45
N ALA A 22 36.33 -30.87 10.79
CA ALA A 22 36.32 -30.38 9.41
C ALA A 22 35.71 -31.40 8.44
N LYS A 23 36.00 -32.69 8.63
CA LYS A 23 35.39 -33.78 7.85
C LYS A 23 33.88 -33.86 8.09
N LEU A 24 33.44 -33.79 9.35
CA LEU A 24 32.03 -33.81 9.72
C LEU A 24 31.28 -32.59 9.14
N ARG A 25 31.86 -31.39 9.25
CA ARG A 25 31.30 -30.15 8.69
C ARG A 25 31.10 -30.26 7.18
N ARG A 26 32.11 -30.77 6.45
CA ARG A 26 32.00 -31.00 5.00
C ARG A 26 30.92 -32.03 4.66
N LYS A 27 30.86 -33.13 5.42
CA LYS A 27 29.82 -34.17 5.27
C LYS A 27 28.42 -33.57 5.47
N LYS A 28 28.19 -32.87 6.58
CA LYS A 28 26.89 -32.25 6.89
C LYS A 28 26.47 -31.19 5.87
N LYS A 29 27.42 -30.38 5.39
CA LYS A 29 27.17 -29.41 4.31
C LYS A 29 26.76 -30.10 2.99
N ARG A 30 27.38 -31.24 2.68
CA ARG A 30 27.02 -32.04 1.49
C ARG A 30 25.64 -32.67 1.65
N GLU A 31 25.37 -33.33 2.78
CA GLU A 31 24.06 -33.93 3.11
C GLU A 31 22.93 -32.90 3.01
N PHE A 32 23.14 -31.69 3.54
CA PHE A 32 22.16 -30.61 3.43
C PHE A 32 21.87 -30.23 1.97
N ARG A 33 22.91 -30.08 1.14
CA ARG A 33 22.75 -29.75 -0.29
C ARG A 33 22.05 -30.87 -1.06
N GLU A 34 22.46 -32.11 -0.82
CA GLU A 34 21.84 -33.30 -1.43
C GLU A 34 20.36 -33.39 -1.05
N ASN A 35 20.00 -33.16 0.22
CA ASN A 35 18.61 -33.15 0.65
C ASN A 35 17.78 -32.02 0.00
N ILE A 36 18.34 -30.82 -0.17
CA ILE A 36 17.65 -29.72 -0.86
C ILE A 36 17.42 -30.07 -2.33
N LEU A 37 18.41 -30.66 -3.00
CA LEU A 37 18.28 -31.08 -4.40
C LEU A 37 17.21 -32.17 -4.57
N ASP A 38 17.22 -33.17 -3.69
CA ASP A 38 16.21 -34.24 -3.67
C ASP A 38 14.80 -33.70 -3.41
N ARG A 39 14.66 -32.74 -2.48
CA ARG A 39 13.39 -32.05 -2.25
C ARG A 39 12.95 -31.25 -3.48
N LEU A 40 13.86 -30.60 -4.20
CA LEU A 40 13.53 -29.85 -5.42
C LEU A 40 13.05 -30.80 -6.53
N SER A 41 13.72 -31.94 -6.75
CA SER A 41 13.32 -32.91 -7.77
C SER A 41 11.99 -33.59 -7.45
N ASN A 42 11.75 -33.93 -6.19
CA ASN A 42 10.52 -34.62 -5.79
C ASN A 42 9.31 -33.65 -5.77
N LEU A 43 9.50 -32.39 -5.35
CA LEU A 43 8.41 -31.40 -5.31
C LEU A 43 8.01 -30.86 -6.69
N GLU A 44 8.89 -30.95 -7.70
CA GLU A 44 8.59 -30.51 -9.07
C GLU A 44 7.41 -31.28 -9.68
N SER A 45 7.33 -32.59 -9.42
CA SER A 45 6.27 -33.47 -9.94
C SER A 45 5.06 -33.57 -9.02
N GLU A 46 5.25 -33.51 -7.70
CA GLU A 46 4.17 -33.74 -6.72
C GLU A 46 3.39 -32.47 -6.35
N ASN A 47 4.08 -31.33 -6.14
CA ASN A 47 3.44 -30.11 -5.66
C ASN A 47 4.22 -28.84 -6.10
N PRO A 48 3.85 -28.27 -7.26
CA PRO A 48 4.50 -27.08 -7.82
C PRO A 48 4.50 -25.87 -6.87
N LYS A 49 3.52 -25.76 -5.96
CA LYS A 49 3.41 -24.61 -5.05
C LYS A 49 4.49 -24.66 -3.96
N ASP A 50 4.74 -25.83 -3.39
CA ASP A 50 5.77 -26.01 -2.37
C ASP A 50 7.18 -26.00 -2.95
N TYR A 51 7.33 -26.45 -4.20
CA TYR A 51 8.53 -26.21 -5.00
C TYR A 51 8.86 -24.71 -5.08
N TRP A 52 7.91 -23.87 -5.51
CA TRP A 52 8.13 -22.43 -5.61
C TRP A 52 8.36 -21.75 -4.25
N ASN A 53 7.73 -22.24 -3.17
CA ASN A 53 8.01 -21.75 -1.82
C ASN A 53 9.47 -22.01 -1.42
N LEU A 54 9.99 -23.22 -1.66
CA LEU A 54 11.37 -23.58 -1.37
C LEU A 54 12.36 -22.78 -2.22
N VAL A 55 12.09 -22.64 -3.52
CA VAL A 55 12.90 -21.82 -4.43
C VAL A 55 12.94 -20.36 -4.00
N ASN A 56 11.80 -19.79 -3.59
CA ASN A 56 11.73 -18.40 -3.12
C ASN A 56 12.49 -18.21 -1.80
N GLN A 57 12.43 -19.17 -0.88
CA GLN A 57 13.26 -19.15 0.34
C GLN A 57 14.76 -19.12 0.04
N LEU A 58 15.20 -19.85 -0.98
CA LEU A 58 16.60 -19.86 -1.43
C LEU A 58 16.99 -18.59 -2.22
N ARG A 59 16.03 -17.96 -2.90
CA ARG A 59 16.25 -16.71 -3.68
C ARG A 59 16.33 -15.46 -2.82
N LEU A 60 15.71 -15.44 -1.63
CA LEU A 60 15.62 -14.26 -0.77
C LEU A 60 16.97 -13.70 -0.30
N GLU A 61 18.08 -14.44 -0.44
CA GLU A 61 19.43 -13.91 -0.18
C GLU A 61 19.96 -12.98 -1.30
N ASN A 62 19.33 -12.91 -2.49
CA ASN A 62 19.90 -12.23 -3.66
C ASN A 62 19.01 -11.21 -4.37
N ASN A 63 17.89 -10.77 -3.80
CA ASN A 63 17.11 -9.70 -4.42
C ASN A 63 17.74 -8.32 -4.16
N SER A 64 18.84 -8.03 -4.85
CA SER A 64 19.20 -6.66 -5.17
C SER A 64 18.03 -6.05 -5.95
N GLU A 65 17.41 -5.05 -5.35
CA GLU A 65 16.35 -4.22 -5.88
C GLU A 65 16.49 -4.03 -7.40
N THR A 66 15.57 -4.61 -8.19
CA THR A 66 15.39 -4.19 -9.58
C THR A 66 14.85 -2.77 -9.55
N LYS A 67 15.74 -1.80 -9.37
CA LYS A 67 15.44 -0.38 -9.48
C LYS A 67 15.20 -0.11 -10.95
N ASN A 68 13.94 -0.14 -11.36
CA ASN A 68 13.51 0.58 -12.54
C ASN A 68 13.63 2.07 -12.23
N ASN A 69 14.85 2.59 -12.36
CA ASN A 69 15.20 3.98 -12.09
C ASN A 69 14.86 4.84 -13.31
N ILE A 70 13.60 4.79 -13.74
CA ILE A 70 13.11 5.73 -14.74
C ILE A 70 12.82 7.02 -13.99
N ASP A 71 13.55 8.06 -14.38
CA ASP A 71 13.39 9.39 -13.84
C ASP A 71 11.99 9.94 -14.15
N GLY A 72 11.39 10.62 -13.17
CA GLY A 72 10.00 11.09 -13.24
C GLY A 72 9.76 12.05 -14.40
N ASP A 73 10.75 12.88 -14.72
CA ASP A 73 10.66 13.88 -15.78
C ASP A 73 10.73 13.24 -17.16
N ILE A 74 11.57 12.21 -17.32
CA ILE A 74 11.66 11.40 -18.55
C ILE A 74 10.33 10.68 -18.81
N TRP A 75 9.74 10.12 -17.76
CA TRP A 75 8.44 9.44 -17.84
C TRP A 75 7.33 10.44 -18.22
N TYR A 76 7.27 11.57 -17.52
CA TYR A 76 6.28 12.62 -17.79
C TYR A 76 6.38 13.13 -19.23
N LYS A 77 7.59 13.48 -19.69
CA LYS A 77 7.79 14.01 -21.04
C LYS A 77 7.34 13.02 -22.12
N TYR A 78 7.74 11.75 -22.00
CA TYR A 78 7.34 10.71 -22.93
C TYR A 78 5.81 10.56 -23.03
N PHE A 79 5.12 10.47 -21.89
CA PHE A 79 3.66 10.30 -21.89
C PHE A 79 2.91 11.59 -22.22
N SER A 80 3.47 12.75 -21.92
CA SER A 80 2.96 14.05 -22.37
C SER A 80 3.01 14.15 -23.89
N ASP A 81 4.14 13.80 -24.50
CA ASP A 81 4.31 13.79 -25.96
C ASP A 81 3.36 12.77 -26.62
N LEU A 82 3.18 11.59 -26.00
CA LEU A 82 2.24 10.57 -26.48
C LEU A 82 0.77 11.00 -26.36
N SER A 83 0.42 11.73 -25.29
CA SER A 83 -0.93 12.22 -25.02
C SER A 83 -1.24 13.52 -25.74
N SER A 84 -0.23 14.15 -26.35
CA SER A 84 -0.39 15.33 -27.17
C SER A 84 -1.19 14.93 -28.41
N ILE A 85 -2.46 15.30 -28.41
CA ILE A 85 -3.36 15.08 -29.56
C ILE A 85 -2.74 15.89 -30.71
N PRO A 86 -2.31 15.26 -31.83
CA PRO A 86 -1.85 16.02 -32.97
C PRO A 86 -2.96 17.00 -33.37
N GLU A 87 -2.60 18.26 -33.67
CA GLU A 87 -3.52 19.32 -34.12
C GLU A 87 -4.13 18.99 -35.48
N ASN A 88 -4.89 17.91 -35.53
CA ASN A 88 -5.64 17.48 -36.68
C ASN A 88 -7.09 17.86 -36.41
N GLU A 89 -7.57 18.88 -37.12
CA GLU A 89 -8.94 19.39 -37.02
C GLU A 89 -9.99 18.27 -37.14
N HIS A 90 -9.69 17.20 -37.88
CA HIS A 90 -10.54 16.03 -38.01
C HIS A 90 -10.67 15.21 -36.71
N ILE A 91 -9.64 15.20 -35.85
CA ILE A 91 -9.69 14.52 -34.55
C ILE A 91 -10.48 15.37 -33.55
N LYS A 92 -10.27 16.69 -33.55
CA LYS A 92 -11.03 17.64 -32.71
C LYS A 92 -12.52 17.60 -33.01
N SER A 93 -12.90 17.59 -34.29
CA SER A 93 -14.31 17.51 -34.72
C SER A 93 -14.95 16.18 -34.30
N LYS A 94 -14.23 15.06 -34.45
CA LYS A 94 -14.71 13.73 -34.03
C LYS A 94 -14.87 13.61 -32.51
N ILE A 95 -13.94 14.18 -31.72
CA ILE A 95 -14.08 14.24 -30.26
C ILE A 95 -15.31 15.08 -29.87
N LYS A 96 -15.55 16.20 -30.56
CA LYS A 96 -16.73 17.04 -30.32
C LYS A 96 -18.03 16.30 -30.64
N GLU A 97 -18.05 15.52 -31.72
CA GLU A 97 -19.19 14.65 -32.07
C GLU A 97 -19.41 13.53 -31.05
N ILE A 98 -18.34 12.91 -30.53
CA ILE A 98 -18.43 11.88 -29.49
C ILE A 98 -19.00 12.49 -28.20
N LYS A 99 -18.52 13.67 -27.80
CA LYS A 99 -19.03 14.37 -26.61
C LYS A 99 -20.51 14.71 -26.72
N SER A 100 -20.96 15.22 -27.88
CA SER A 100 -22.37 15.54 -28.08
C SER A 100 -23.25 14.29 -28.10
N LYS A 101 -22.77 13.16 -28.66
CA LYS A 101 -23.45 11.87 -28.56
C LYS A 101 -23.55 11.36 -27.12
N LEU A 102 -22.50 11.52 -26.32
CA LEU A 102 -22.49 11.13 -24.91
C LEU A 102 -23.53 11.89 -24.10
N GLU A 103 -23.59 13.23 -24.21
CA GLU A 103 -24.63 14.03 -23.52
C GLU A 103 -26.05 13.61 -23.93
N LEU A 104 -26.25 13.26 -25.19
CA LEU A 104 -27.54 12.79 -25.70
C LEU A 104 -27.91 11.41 -25.14
N LEU A 105 -26.92 10.53 -24.97
CA LEU A 105 -27.09 9.21 -24.38
C LEU A 105 -27.32 9.30 -22.87
N GLU A 106 -26.61 10.16 -22.14
CA GLU A 106 -26.84 10.41 -20.72
C GLU A 106 -28.26 10.92 -20.46
N LYS A 107 -28.76 11.84 -21.30
CA LYS A 107 -30.15 12.32 -21.23
C LYS A 107 -31.19 11.25 -21.60
N LYS A 108 -30.83 10.31 -22.48
CA LYS A 108 -31.70 9.20 -22.89
C LYS A 108 -31.66 8.02 -21.92
N ASN A 109 -30.61 7.90 -21.11
CA ASN A 109 -30.45 6.82 -20.15
C ASN A 109 -31.35 7.10 -18.94
N PHE A 110 -32.65 6.88 -19.13
CA PHE A 110 -33.61 6.74 -18.04
C PHE A 110 -33.21 5.55 -17.16
N GLY A 111 -32.37 5.82 -16.16
CA GLY A 111 -32.37 5.12 -14.87
C GLY A 111 -32.12 3.62 -14.87
N PHE A 112 -31.22 3.09 -15.71
CA PHE A 112 -30.73 1.73 -15.48
C PHE A 112 -29.56 1.75 -14.48
N SER A 113 -29.90 2.01 -13.22
CA SER A 113 -28.96 2.13 -12.11
C SER A 113 -28.68 0.76 -11.48
N GLU A 114 -28.35 -0.25 -12.28
CA GLU A 114 -27.98 -1.57 -11.74
C GLU A 114 -26.80 -1.47 -10.75
N ILE A 115 -25.95 -0.47 -10.95
CA ILE A 115 -24.81 -0.13 -10.08
C ILE A 115 -25.27 0.39 -8.71
N ASP A 116 -26.43 1.04 -8.63
CA ASP A 116 -26.96 1.63 -7.39
C ASP A 116 -27.88 0.65 -6.63
N PHE A 117 -28.00 -0.59 -7.10
CA PHE A 117 -28.73 -1.60 -6.36
C PHE A 117 -28.03 -1.96 -5.06
N LYS A 118 -28.84 -2.31 -4.06
CA LYS A 118 -28.34 -2.84 -2.81
C LYS A 118 -27.60 -4.15 -3.08
N ILE A 119 -26.45 -4.31 -2.44
CA ILE A 119 -25.69 -5.55 -2.42
C ILE A 119 -26.61 -6.66 -1.93
N THR A 120 -26.67 -7.74 -2.69
CA THR A 120 -27.50 -8.90 -2.38
C THR A 120 -26.74 -9.89 -1.47
N PRO A 121 -27.46 -10.74 -0.71
CA PRO A 121 -26.82 -11.78 0.10
C PRO A 121 -25.97 -12.75 -0.74
N GLY A 122 -26.40 -13.05 -1.97
CA GLY A 122 -25.69 -13.94 -2.89
C GLY A 122 -24.37 -13.35 -3.41
N GLU A 123 -24.37 -12.06 -3.74
CA GLU A 123 -23.14 -11.33 -4.13
C GLU A 123 -22.15 -11.27 -2.99
N LEU A 124 -22.62 -10.91 -1.78
CA LEU A 124 -21.79 -10.92 -0.58
C LEU A 124 -21.19 -12.31 -0.34
N GLN A 125 -22.00 -13.36 -0.48
CA GLN A 125 -21.53 -14.72 -0.30
C GLN A 125 -20.47 -15.12 -1.34
N LYS A 126 -20.66 -14.74 -2.60
CA LYS A 126 -19.70 -14.99 -3.67
C LYS A 126 -18.39 -14.24 -3.41
N ALA A 127 -18.46 -12.98 -2.99
CA ALA A 127 -17.30 -12.16 -2.66
C ALA A 127 -16.49 -12.74 -1.47
N LEU A 128 -17.16 -13.14 -0.38
CA LEU A 128 -16.51 -13.75 0.78
C LEU A 128 -15.78 -15.05 0.41
N ARG A 129 -16.36 -15.88 -0.45
CA ARG A 129 -15.71 -17.11 -0.94
C ARG A 129 -14.47 -16.82 -1.78
N GLN A 130 -14.46 -15.72 -2.54
CA GLN A 130 -13.34 -15.31 -3.39
C GLN A 130 -12.18 -14.64 -2.64
N LEU A 131 -12.33 -14.34 -1.34
CA LEU A 131 -11.25 -13.77 -0.54
C LEU A 131 -10.00 -14.66 -0.59
N LYS A 132 -8.81 -14.06 -0.77
CA LYS A 132 -7.55 -14.82 -0.79
C LYS A 132 -7.13 -15.15 0.63
N SER A 133 -6.87 -16.42 0.91
CA SER A 133 -6.35 -16.87 2.21
C SER A 133 -4.86 -16.53 2.35
N GLY A 134 -4.38 -16.38 3.60
CA GLY A 134 -3.01 -16.02 3.93
C GLY A 134 -2.66 -14.57 3.65
N LYS A 135 -3.66 -13.69 3.56
CA LYS A 135 -3.45 -12.24 3.51
C LYS A 135 -3.36 -11.70 4.92
N SER A 136 -2.49 -10.72 5.12
CA SER A 136 -2.36 -10.04 6.41
C SER A 136 -3.70 -9.43 6.79
N PRO A 137 -4.13 -9.59 8.06
CA PRO A 137 -5.36 -8.98 8.54
C PRO A 137 -5.27 -7.45 8.52
N GLY A 138 -6.44 -6.81 8.53
CA GLY A 138 -6.55 -5.37 8.71
C GLY A 138 -6.20 -4.93 10.14
N LEU A 139 -6.41 -3.65 10.43
CA LEU A 139 -6.21 -3.08 11.77
C LEU A 139 -7.20 -3.63 12.81
N ASP A 140 -8.36 -4.08 12.34
CA ASP A 140 -9.35 -4.82 13.13
C ASP A 140 -8.87 -6.22 13.54
N THR A 141 -7.71 -6.67 13.04
CA THR A 141 -7.12 -7.99 13.23
C THR A 141 -7.98 -9.14 12.68
N ILE A 142 -9.02 -8.83 11.90
CA ILE A 142 -9.90 -9.82 11.31
C ILE A 142 -9.23 -10.37 10.05
N THR A 143 -8.99 -11.69 10.03
CA THR A 143 -8.40 -12.35 8.85
C THR A 143 -9.48 -12.76 7.85
N ASN A 144 -9.06 -12.96 6.59
CA ASN A 144 -9.95 -13.47 5.56
C ASN A 144 -10.50 -14.86 5.91
N GLU A 145 -9.74 -15.69 6.62
CA GLU A 145 -10.16 -16.99 7.12
C GLU A 145 -11.29 -16.85 8.14
N MET A 146 -11.16 -15.90 9.06
CA MET A 146 -12.23 -15.62 10.03
C MET A 146 -13.52 -15.25 9.31
N LEU A 147 -13.45 -14.36 8.30
CA LEU A 147 -14.63 -13.97 7.51
C LEU A 147 -15.25 -15.12 6.73
N LYS A 148 -14.44 -16.02 6.17
CA LYS A 148 -14.94 -17.21 5.45
C LYS A 148 -15.64 -18.21 6.36
N VAL A 149 -15.08 -18.46 7.55
CA VAL A 149 -15.65 -19.42 8.51
C VAL A 149 -16.90 -18.86 9.18
N SER A 150 -16.87 -17.58 9.56
CA SER A 150 -17.98 -16.92 10.24
C SER A 150 -19.08 -16.42 9.29
N GLN A 151 -18.92 -16.62 7.99
CA GLN A 151 -19.82 -16.14 6.95
C GLN A 151 -21.28 -16.45 7.25
N SER A 152 -21.61 -17.69 7.65
CA SER A 152 -22.99 -18.11 7.92
C SER A 152 -23.67 -17.33 9.05
N TYR A 153 -22.89 -16.74 9.96
CA TYR A 153 -23.39 -16.01 11.13
C TYR A 153 -23.29 -14.49 10.96
N MET A 154 -22.27 -14.00 10.24
CA MET A 154 -22.02 -12.57 10.06
C MET A 154 -22.60 -12.01 8.76
N GLN A 155 -23.18 -12.84 7.89
CA GLN A 155 -23.71 -12.39 6.60
C GLN A 155 -24.73 -11.25 6.76
N ASP A 156 -25.67 -11.37 7.71
CA ASP A 156 -26.72 -10.37 7.87
C ASP A 156 -26.19 -9.03 8.42
N CYS A 157 -25.22 -9.07 9.34
CA CYS A 157 -24.64 -7.83 9.88
C CYS A 157 -23.74 -7.13 8.84
N LEU A 158 -22.92 -7.89 8.11
CA LEU A 158 -22.09 -7.37 7.02
C LEU A 158 -22.94 -6.81 5.89
N LEU A 159 -24.02 -7.49 5.51
CA LEU A 159 -24.93 -7.03 4.46
C LEU A 159 -25.61 -5.70 4.83
N LYS A 160 -26.06 -5.57 6.09
CA LYS A 160 -26.64 -4.31 6.61
C LYS A 160 -25.60 -3.20 6.62
N LEU A 161 -24.39 -3.49 7.12
CA LEU A 161 -23.30 -2.52 7.17
C LEU A 161 -22.90 -2.03 5.78
N PHE A 162 -22.64 -2.94 4.83
CA PHE A 162 -22.18 -2.56 3.49
C PHE A 162 -23.25 -1.80 2.71
N ASN A 163 -24.52 -2.20 2.82
CA ASN A 163 -25.60 -1.43 2.21
C ASN A 163 -25.81 -0.08 2.88
N ALA A 164 -25.60 0.04 4.19
CA ALA A 164 -25.63 1.35 4.86
C ALA A 164 -24.50 2.26 4.35
N ILE A 165 -23.28 1.74 4.20
CA ILE A 165 -22.14 2.49 3.65
C ILE A 165 -22.41 2.88 2.19
N LEU A 166 -22.89 1.95 1.37
CA LEU A 166 -23.18 2.18 -0.05
C LEU A 166 -24.24 3.28 -0.25
N LEU A 167 -25.33 3.24 0.53
CA LEU A 167 -26.44 4.19 0.41
C LEU A 167 -26.12 5.56 1.01
N SER A 168 -25.35 5.61 2.10
CA SER A 168 -25.02 6.87 2.78
C SER A 168 -23.78 7.55 2.22
N GLY A 169 -22.88 6.79 1.58
CA GLY A 169 -21.53 7.26 1.23
C GLY A 169 -20.64 7.54 2.43
N ILE A 170 -21.08 7.21 3.65
CA ILE A 170 -20.36 7.45 4.89
C ILE A 170 -19.60 6.19 5.26
N TYR A 171 -18.28 6.31 5.30
CA TYR A 171 -17.40 5.23 5.74
C TYR A 171 -17.11 5.38 7.23
N PRO A 172 -17.01 4.28 8.00
CA PRO A 172 -16.48 4.34 9.35
C PRO A 172 -15.03 4.81 9.28
N THR A 173 -14.80 6.11 9.51
CA THR A 173 -13.46 6.68 9.57
C THR A 173 -12.74 6.04 10.75
N PRO A 174 -11.58 5.41 10.56
CA PRO A 174 -10.88 4.81 11.67
C PRO A 174 -10.40 5.86 12.67
N ASP A 175 -10.68 5.64 13.96
CA ASP A 175 -10.25 6.54 15.06
C ASP A 175 -8.73 6.76 15.08
N TYR A 176 -7.94 5.84 14.54
CA TYR A 176 -6.49 6.02 14.46
C TYR A 176 -6.09 7.18 13.53
N LEU A 177 -6.90 7.53 12.53
CA LEU A 177 -6.61 8.67 11.65
C LEU A 177 -6.78 9.97 12.41
N SER A 178 -7.84 10.14 13.20
CA SER A 178 -8.00 11.33 14.04
C SER A 178 -6.88 11.45 15.07
N ILE A 179 -6.49 10.35 15.73
CA ILE A 179 -5.35 10.33 16.67
C ILE A 179 -4.01 10.70 16.00
N LYS A 180 -3.87 10.47 14.68
CA LYS A 180 -2.63 10.85 13.97
C LYS A 180 -2.47 12.36 13.79
N PHE A 181 -3.56 13.13 13.88
CA PHE A 181 -3.56 14.59 13.68
C PHE A 181 -3.96 15.28 14.99
N THR A 182 -3.01 15.94 15.65
CA THR A 182 -3.26 16.67 16.89
C THR A 182 -3.32 18.15 16.59
N ALA A 183 -4.37 18.86 17.04
CA ALA A 183 -4.42 20.31 16.89
C ALA A 183 -3.37 20.96 17.79
N CYS A 184 -2.76 22.05 17.35
CA CYS A 184 -1.86 22.83 18.21
C CYS A 184 -2.57 23.33 19.48
N ALA A 185 -3.89 23.58 19.38
CA ALA A 185 -4.72 23.97 20.51
C ALA A 185 -4.73 22.94 21.65
N ASP A 186 -4.68 21.65 21.32
CA ASP A 186 -4.77 20.58 22.31
C ASP A 186 -3.44 20.29 23.02
N LEU A 187 -2.33 20.85 22.53
CA LEU A 187 -0.97 20.61 23.07
C LEU A 187 -0.48 21.71 24.00
N TYR A 188 -1.04 22.92 23.91
CA TYR A 188 -0.57 24.08 24.66
C TYR A 188 -1.71 24.66 25.48
N ASN A 189 -1.53 24.77 26.81
CA ASN A 189 -2.50 25.40 27.72
C ASN A 189 -2.59 26.94 27.57
N TYR A 190 -2.06 27.51 26.49
CA TYR A 190 -2.03 28.93 26.22
C TYR A 190 -2.10 29.22 24.71
N CYS A 191 -2.76 30.31 24.34
CA CYS A 191 -2.99 30.67 22.94
C CYS A 191 -1.73 31.20 22.26
N LEU A 192 -1.09 30.36 21.43
CA LEU A 192 -0.11 30.78 20.43
C LEU A 192 -0.82 31.17 19.12
N ARG A 193 -0.18 31.95 18.23
CA ARG A 193 -0.75 32.25 16.90
C ARG A 193 -1.09 30.99 16.09
N SER A 194 -0.34 29.91 16.31
CA SER A 194 -0.59 28.58 15.74
C SER A 194 -1.84 27.91 16.31
N THR A 195 -2.17 28.17 17.58
CA THR A 195 -3.37 27.68 18.27
C THR A 195 -4.64 28.32 17.72
N THR A 196 -4.61 29.63 17.42
CA THR A 196 -5.75 30.38 16.89
C THR A 196 -6.00 30.18 15.39
N SER A 197 -5.03 29.65 14.65
CA SER A 197 -5.11 29.49 13.18
C SER A 197 -5.48 28.08 12.71
N GLY A 198 -5.99 27.22 13.61
CA GLY A 198 -6.39 25.85 13.29
C GLY A 198 -5.26 24.96 12.76
N LEU A 199 -4.01 25.24 13.13
CA LEU A 199 -2.85 24.48 12.66
C LEU A 199 -2.72 23.15 13.40
N LEU A 200 -2.30 22.12 12.68
CA LEU A 200 -2.01 20.80 13.23
C LEU A 200 -0.53 20.69 13.62
N HIS A 201 -0.23 19.98 14.70
CA HIS A 201 1.14 19.81 15.17
C HIS A 201 1.93 18.84 14.27
N VAL A 202 2.99 19.36 13.67
CA VAL A 202 3.92 18.59 12.82
C VAL A 202 5.00 17.94 13.69
N PRO A 203 5.13 16.60 13.72
CA PRO A 203 6.20 15.95 14.46
C PRO A 203 7.57 16.25 13.84
N ARG A 204 8.60 16.39 14.68
CA ARG A 204 9.97 16.63 14.21
C ARG A 204 10.49 15.39 13.44
N PRO A 205 10.88 15.53 12.16
CA PRO A 205 11.36 14.40 11.38
C PRO A 205 12.77 14.01 11.79
N ASN A 206 12.93 12.80 12.33
CA ASN A 206 14.25 12.23 12.67
C ASN A 206 14.87 11.44 11.51
N SER A 207 14.15 11.31 10.38
CA SER A 207 14.62 10.66 9.16
C SER A 207 13.86 11.18 7.93
N ASP A 208 14.45 11.04 6.74
CA ASP A 208 13.76 11.40 5.49
C ASP A 208 12.60 10.45 5.18
N PHE A 209 12.61 9.24 5.74
CA PHE A 209 11.46 8.34 5.66
C PHE A 209 10.20 8.97 6.29
N LEU A 210 10.32 9.61 7.46
CA LEU A 210 9.18 10.24 8.12
C LEU A 210 8.57 11.35 7.26
N LYS A 211 9.41 12.12 6.55
CA LYS A 211 8.95 13.20 5.65
C LYS A 211 8.08 12.69 4.49
N ARG A 212 8.26 11.42 4.10
CA ARG A 212 7.51 10.76 3.02
C ARG A 212 6.23 10.08 3.52
N THR A 213 5.98 10.05 4.83
CA THR A 213 4.77 9.42 5.38
C THR A 213 3.55 10.31 5.18
N PHE A 214 2.39 9.69 4.98
CA PHE A 214 1.09 10.37 4.89
C PHE A 214 0.83 11.32 6.08
N LYS A 215 1.22 10.92 7.29
CA LYS A 215 1.07 11.76 8.49
C LYS A 215 1.82 13.07 8.34
N TYR A 216 3.11 13.01 7.98
CA TYR A 216 3.94 14.20 7.87
C TYR A 216 3.52 15.07 6.68
N SER A 217 3.37 14.48 5.49
CA SER A 217 2.99 15.23 4.29
C SER A 217 1.60 15.85 4.45
N GLY A 218 0.62 15.10 4.95
CA GLY A 218 -0.73 15.60 5.20
C GLY A 218 -0.77 16.77 6.18
N LEU A 219 0.01 16.71 7.27
CA LEU A 219 0.13 17.81 8.24
C LEU A 219 0.74 19.08 7.63
N ILE A 220 1.81 18.93 6.84
CA ILE A 220 2.45 20.04 6.14
C ILE A 220 1.49 20.66 5.12
N THR A 221 0.85 19.82 4.30
CA THR A 221 -0.12 20.26 3.29
C THR A 221 -1.28 21.02 3.93
N TRP A 222 -1.85 20.50 5.02
CA TRP A 222 -2.92 21.20 5.75
C TRP A 222 -2.45 22.55 6.29
N ASN A 223 -1.29 22.60 6.96
CA ASN A 223 -0.81 23.84 7.57
C ASN A 223 -0.50 24.93 6.54
N ASN A 224 -0.08 24.54 5.34
CA ASN A 224 0.20 25.45 4.24
C ASN A 224 -1.06 25.89 3.46
N LEU A 225 -2.23 25.28 3.70
CA LEU A 225 -3.47 25.77 3.12
C LEU A 225 -3.80 27.16 3.66
N PRO A 226 -4.29 28.08 2.82
CA PRO A 226 -4.70 29.40 3.27
C PRO A 226 -5.99 29.33 4.13
N ASN A 227 -6.10 30.22 5.11
CA ASN A 227 -7.17 30.16 6.12
C ASN A 227 -8.58 30.27 5.52
N ASN A 228 -8.74 31.02 4.43
CA ASN A 228 -10.00 31.13 3.68
C ASN A 228 -10.50 29.79 3.13
N ILE A 229 -9.62 28.78 2.96
CA ILE A 229 -10.02 27.41 2.59
C ILE A 229 -10.24 26.58 3.85
N LYS A 230 -9.41 26.71 4.88
CA LYS A 230 -9.51 25.93 6.13
C LYS A 230 -10.76 26.23 6.95
N GLU A 231 -11.28 27.45 6.86
CA GLU A 231 -12.46 27.94 7.60
C GLU A 231 -13.79 27.66 6.86
N ILE A 232 -13.77 26.91 5.75
CA ILE A 232 -15.00 26.56 5.02
C ILE A 232 -15.75 25.44 5.74
N ASP A 233 -16.95 25.75 6.26
CA ASP A 233 -17.79 24.79 6.99
C ASP A 233 -18.49 23.77 6.08
N ASN A 234 -18.70 24.11 4.80
CA ASN A 234 -19.35 23.22 3.84
C ASN A 234 -18.32 22.32 3.12
N LEU A 235 -18.46 21.00 3.29
CA LEU A 235 -17.51 20.01 2.76
C LEU A 235 -17.34 20.06 1.23
N ASP A 236 -18.42 20.27 0.47
CA ASP A 236 -18.36 20.26 -0.99
C ASP A 236 -17.69 21.53 -1.53
N THR A 237 -17.98 22.65 -0.89
CA THR A 237 -17.32 23.93 -1.17
C THR A 237 -15.84 23.87 -0.79
N PHE A 238 -15.50 23.24 0.34
CA PHE A 238 -14.13 22.98 0.75
C PHE A 238 -13.37 22.15 -0.29
N LYS A 239 -13.91 20.99 -0.69
CA LYS A 239 -13.29 20.10 -1.70
C LYS A 239 -13.02 20.83 -3.02
N THR A 240 -13.97 21.63 -3.47
CA THR A 240 -13.87 22.38 -4.73
C THR A 240 -12.76 23.43 -4.65
N ASN A 241 -12.76 24.25 -3.60
CA ASN A 241 -11.74 25.31 -3.44
C ASN A 241 -10.34 24.72 -3.19
N CYS A 242 -10.25 23.65 -2.41
CA CYS A 242 -9.01 22.94 -2.14
C CYS A 242 -8.41 22.34 -3.42
N SER A 243 -9.23 21.72 -4.26
CA SER A 243 -8.81 21.18 -5.58
C SER A 243 -8.32 22.31 -6.50
N ASN A 244 -9.07 23.41 -6.59
CA ASN A 244 -8.67 24.57 -7.39
C ASN A 244 -7.33 25.15 -6.92
N TYR A 245 -7.12 25.27 -5.60
CA TYR A 245 -5.86 25.76 -5.04
C TYR A 245 -4.67 24.91 -5.49
N PHE A 246 -4.73 23.58 -5.37
CA PHE A 246 -3.64 22.70 -5.80
C PHE A 246 -3.42 22.71 -7.31
N LEU A 247 -4.50 22.81 -8.11
CA LEU A 247 -4.37 22.95 -9.56
C LEU A 247 -3.69 24.28 -9.94
N THR A 248 -3.95 25.36 -9.21
CA THR A 248 -3.29 26.66 -9.48
C THR A 248 -1.84 26.72 -9.03
N GLU A 249 -1.48 26.10 -7.90
CA GLU A 249 -0.10 26.05 -7.40
C GLU A 249 0.81 25.21 -8.32
N GLN A 250 0.34 24.06 -8.83
CA GLN A 250 1.09 23.25 -9.79
C GLN A 250 1.42 24.01 -11.11
N ASN A 251 0.60 25.00 -11.48
CA ASN A 251 0.83 25.83 -12.66
C ASN A 251 1.83 26.98 -12.43
N LYS A 252 2.14 27.33 -11.17
CA LYS A 252 3.16 28.35 -10.84
C LYS A 252 4.58 27.76 -10.90
N ASP A 253 4.75 26.53 -10.44
CA ASP A 253 6.07 25.85 -10.47
C ASP A 253 6.53 25.51 -11.89
N ALA A 254 5.60 25.38 -12.86
CA ALA A 254 5.92 25.16 -14.27
C ALA A 254 6.40 26.43 -15.03
N ARG A 255 6.42 27.60 -14.38
CA ARG A 255 6.79 28.89 -14.98
C ARG A 255 8.12 29.46 -14.47
N ASN A 256 8.85 28.73 -13.62
CA ASN A 256 10.18 29.08 -13.14
C ASN A 256 11.24 28.11 -13.68
#